data_AF-A0A2E6YHL9-F1
#
_entry.id   AF-A0A2E6YHL9-F1
#
_cell.length_a   1.000
_cell.length_b   1.000
_cell.length_c   1.000
_cell.angle_alpha   90.00
_cell.angle_beta   90.00
_cell.angle_gamma   90.00
#
_symmetry.space_group_name_H-M   'P 1'
#
loop_
_entity.id
_entity.type
_entity.pdbx_description
1 polymer ?
#
loop_
_entity_poly.entity_id
_entity_poly.type
_entity_poly.pdbx_seq_one_letter_code
_entity_poly.pdbx_strand_id
1 'polypeptide(L)'
;MELNNINKWECALELDMERNPINGSSSILQKAIQNGADLRIHTVFQHNEHVDTSSNNDEPVLESAEFRTTYCIDNQWVAGIMTQRQPTSLPGAEFRQRPSMSFFMYNEDGIQCIARPYLAEESPKDLNPPDSPKQIRPEMKKMHHIDEWDSGTNAPSNNFIYDFNFFRYFVRDDWKEILSHDENGNILSGSSDNLGDAIAQGMEVKAGLRNLCNDLSINKSETLEHETFIQMNSCYYYTKQHIFIAGSHPLVRVAPNIPMKYRSNNWDFGWLQLRNDGKVGRRIVDPYTLKFTDSLSSHAIRWFVR
;
A
#
# COMPACT_ATOMS: atom_id res chain seq x y z
N MET A 1 20.99 0.87 22.74
CA MET A 1 21.84 0.42 21.62
C MET A 1 22.08 -1.11 21.67
N GLU A 2 21.14 -1.89 22.19
CA GLU A 2 21.18 -3.38 22.27
C GLU A 2 20.33 -4.06 21.18
N LEU A 3 19.62 -3.28 20.36
CA LEU A 3 18.67 -3.79 19.35
C LEU A 3 19.34 -4.35 18.08
N ASN A 4 20.64 -4.10 17.87
CA ASN A 4 21.30 -4.38 16.59
C ASN A 4 21.46 -5.89 16.28
N ASN A 5 21.53 -6.77 17.29
CA ASN A 5 21.72 -8.21 17.07
C ASN A 5 20.41 -8.98 16.77
N ILE A 6 19.25 -8.33 16.83
CA ILE A 6 17.93 -8.94 16.57
C ILE A 6 17.19 -8.23 15.42
N ASN A 7 17.71 -7.09 14.95
CA ASN A 7 17.03 -6.30 13.92
C ASN A 7 17.20 -6.94 12.53
N LYS A 8 16.09 -7.48 12.00
CA LYS A 8 16.00 -8.01 10.63
C LYS A 8 15.61 -6.95 9.59
N TRP A 9 15.44 -5.69 9.99
CA TRP A 9 15.12 -4.59 9.08
C TRP A 9 16.39 -3.93 8.57
N GLU A 10 16.46 -3.75 7.25
CA GLU A 10 17.57 -3.15 6.55
C GLU A 10 17.11 -1.91 5.77
N CYS A 11 17.91 -0.85 5.75
CA CYS A 11 17.61 0.31 4.91
C CYS A 11 18.04 0.02 3.47
N ALA A 12 17.06 -0.27 2.61
CA ALA A 12 17.30 -0.63 1.20
C ALA A 12 17.54 0.60 0.30
N LEU A 13 16.96 1.74 0.67
CA LEU A 13 17.10 3.02 -0.03
C LEU A 13 16.96 4.16 0.97
N GLU A 14 17.85 5.15 0.87
CA GLU A 14 17.76 6.43 1.56
C GLU A 14 17.84 7.56 0.54
N LEU A 15 16.90 8.49 0.62
CA LEU A 15 16.84 9.70 -0.19
C LEU A 15 17.09 10.92 0.70
N ASP A 16 17.86 11.90 0.20
CA ASP A 16 17.99 13.22 0.82
C ASP A 16 16.76 14.12 0.57
N MET A 17 16.83 15.38 0.99
CA MET A 17 15.75 16.35 0.83
C MET A 17 15.47 16.73 -0.63
N GLU A 18 16.48 16.66 -1.50
CA GLU A 18 16.33 16.80 -2.95
C GLU A 18 15.87 15.50 -3.62
N ARG A 19 15.65 14.44 -2.84
CA ARG A 19 15.28 13.08 -3.25
C ARG A 19 16.38 12.37 -4.06
N ASN A 20 17.65 12.78 -3.91
CA ASN A 20 18.77 12.02 -4.45
C ASN A 20 19.04 10.79 -3.57
N PRO A 21 19.37 9.63 -4.16
CA PRO A 21 19.83 8.48 -3.40
C PRO A 21 21.17 8.76 -2.71
N ILE A 22 21.20 8.63 -1.37
CA ILE A 22 22.42 8.82 -0.56
C ILE A 22 22.89 7.54 0.13
N ASN A 23 22.05 6.50 0.20
CA ASN A 23 22.41 5.16 0.66
C ASN A 23 21.48 4.12 0.02
N GLY A 24 21.97 2.89 -0.16
CA GLY A 24 21.23 1.84 -0.86
C GLY A 24 20.95 2.18 -2.32
N SER A 25 19.89 1.60 -2.90
CA SER A 25 19.44 1.95 -4.26
C SER A 25 18.00 1.48 -4.52
N SER A 26 17.31 2.09 -5.48
CA SER A 26 16.00 1.63 -5.93
C SER A 26 16.02 0.17 -6.34
N SER A 27 17.10 -0.32 -6.98
CA SER A 27 17.22 -1.73 -7.37
C SER A 27 17.19 -2.71 -6.20
N ILE A 28 17.78 -2.34 -5.06
CA ILE A 28 17.76 -3.16 -3.83
C ILE A 28 16.35 -3.17 -3.25
N LEU A 29 15.71 -2.00 -3.17
CA LEU A 29 14.32 -1.87 -2.72
C LEU A 29 13.37 -2.69 -3.59
N GLN A 30 13.47 -2.55 -4.92
CA GLN A 30 12.69 -3.29 -5.91
C GLN A 30 12.85 -4.79 -5.73
N LYS A 31 14.09 -5.27 -5.59
CA LYS A 31 14.36 -6.70 -5.40
C LYS A 31 13.75 -7.24 -4.11
N ALA A 32 13.87 -6.49 -3.00
CA ALA A 32 13.27 -6.88 -1.73
C ALA A 32 11.73 -6.94 -1.82
N ILE A 33 11.08 -5.95 -2.43
CA ILE A 33 9.62 -5.97 -2.60
C ILE A 33 9.18 -7.09 -3.55
N GLN A 34 9.93 -7.39 -4.61
CA GLN A 34 9.67 -8.55 -5.48
C GLN A 34 9.77 -9.89 -4.74
N ASN A 35 10.56 -9.97 -3.67
CA ASN A 35 10.66 -11.14 -2.81
C ASN A 35 9.53 -11.18 -1.74
N GLY A 36 8.64 -10.18 -1.73
CA GLY A 36 7.54 -10.08 -0.78
C GLY A 36 7.94 -9.46 0.56
N ALA A 37 9.04 -8.68 0.63
CA ALA A 37 9.46 -8.04 1.86
C ALA A 37 8.36 -7.17 2.51
N ASP A 38 8.42 -7.02 3.84
CA ASP A 38 7.65 -5.97 4.52
C ASP A 38 8.32 -4.61 4.28
N LEU A 39 7.53 -3.53 4.24
CA LEU A 39 8.01 -2.17 4.01
C LEU A 39 7.63 -1.23 5.16
N ARG A 40 8.62 -0.49 5.64
CA ARG A 40 8.46 0.70 6.48
C ARG A 40 9.18 1.87 5.85
N ILE A 41 8.61 3.05 5.95
CA ILE A 41 9.27 4.28 5.49
C ILE A 41 9.39 5.22 6.67
N HIS A 42 10.62 5.69 6.90
CA HIS A 42 10.89 6.70 7.90
C HIS A 42 11.11 8.04 7.23
N THR A 43 10.51 9.09 7.79
CA THR A 43 10.69 10.48 7.36
C THR A 43 10.97 11.34 8.58
N VAL A 44 11.65 12.48 8.36
CA VAL A 44 11.87 13.49 9.39
C VAL A 44 11.44 14.87 8.88
N PHE A 45 10.69 15.58 9.71
CA PHE A 45 10.22 16.95 9.48
C PHE A 45 10.22 17.74 10.79
N GLN A 46 10.15 19.07 10.72
CA GLN A 46 9.94 19.90 11.92
C GLN A 46 8.47 20.03 12.25
N HIS A 47 8.14 20.03 13.55
CA HIS A 47 6.76 20.14 14.02
C HIS A 47 6.06 21.39 13.45
N ASN A 48 6.69 22.56 13.53
CA ASN A 48 6.18 23.83 13.00
C ASN A 48 6.23 23.98 11.47
N GLU A 49 6.74 22.99 10.74
CA GLU A 49 6.72 22.97 9.28
C GLU A 49 5.66 21.99 8.71
N HIS A 50 5.20 21.04 9.53
CA HIS A 50 4.35 19.94 9.08
C HIS A 50 3.08 19.72 9.91
N VAL A 51 3.19 19.71 11.25
CA VAL A 51 2.11 19.30 12.15
C VAL A 51 1.25 20.49 12.55
N ASP A 52 1.87 21.57 13.02
CA ASP A 52 1.20 22.82 13.37
C ASP A 52 2.06 24.00 12.92
N THR A 53 1.77 24.53 11.73
CA THR A 53 2.51 25.63 11.13
C THR A 53 2.36 26.98 11.84
N SER A 54 1.48 27.05 12.83
CA SER A 54 1.30 28.22 13.70
C SER A 54 2.10 28.14 15.01
N SER A 55 2.63 26.95 15.33
CA SER A 55 3.41 26.69 16.54
C SER A 55 4.84 27.22 16.41
N ASN A 56 5.43 27.61 17.54
CA ASN A 56 6.87 27.90 17.63
C ASN A 56 7.71 26.65 17.92
N ASN A 57 7.10 25.46 17.99
CA ASN A 57 7.81 24.21 18.25
C ASN A 57 8.58 23.75 17.00
N ASP A 58 9.90 23.87 17.03
CA ASP A 58 10.83 23.45 15.99
C ASP A 58 11.42 22.04 16.21
N GLU A 59 10.76 21.22 17.03
CA GLU A 59 11.20 19.86 17.32
C GLU A 59 11.17 18.97 16.07
N PRO A 60 12.28 18.22 15.80
CA PRO A 60 12.31 17.24 14.73
C PRO A 60 11.48 16.02 15.10
N VAL A 61 10.50 15.72 14.25
CA VAL A 61 9.62 14.56 14.39
C VAL A 61 10.11 13.48 13.44
N LEU A 62 10.47 12.32 13.99
CA LEU A 62 10.69 11.09 13.24
C LEU A 62 9.36 10.36 13.10
N GLU A 63 8.82 10.30 11.89
CA GLU A 63 7.70 9.42 11.56
C GLU A 63 8.26 8.08 11.07
N SER A 64 7.73 6.98 11.59
CA SER A 64 7.99 5.62 11.11
C SER A 64 6.65 4.99 10.79
N ALA A 65 6.35 4.81 9.50
CA ALA A 65 5.08 4.28 9.06
C ALA A 65 5.21 2.91 8.38
N GLU A 66 4.19 2.09 8.54
CA GLU A 66 4.09 0.76 7.92
C GLU A 66 3.26 0.82 6.63
N PHE A 67 3.79 0.19 5.57
CA PHE A 67 3.15 0.11 4.27
C PHE A 67 2.81 -1.36 3.97
N ARG A 68 1.61 -1.77 4.40
CA ARG A 68 1.19 -3.18 4.39
C ARG A 68 0.90 -3.71 2.99
N THR A 69 0.42 -2.86 2.08
CA THR A 69 0.27 -3.19 0.66
C THR A 69 1.46 -2.64 -0.09
N THR A 70 2.16 -3.49 -0.84
CA THR A 70 3.27 -3.07 -1.70
C THR A 70 3.02 -3.49 -3.14
N TYR A 71 3.52 -2.68 -4.06
CA TYR A 71 3.46 -2.90 -5.50
C TYR A 71 4.87 -3.05 -6.03
N CYS A 72 5.05 -4.03 -6.92
CA CYS A 72 6.14 -4.04 -7.89
C CYS A 72 5.53 -3.90 -9.29
N ILE A 73 5.87 -2.84 -10.01
CA ILE A 73 5.28 -2.49 -11.31
C ILE A 73 6.36 -2.65 -12.38
N ASP A 74 6.05 -3.44 -13.39
CA ASP A 74 6.87 -3.73 -14.56
C ASP A 74 8.33 -4.10 -14.21
N ASN A 75 8.51 -4.74 -13.05
CA ASN A 75 9.79 -5.09 -12.44
C ASN A 75 10.79 -3.92 -12.29
N GLN A 76 10.31 -2.68 -12.32
CA GLN A 76 11.15 -1.47 -12.36
C GLN A 76 10.72 -0.37 -11.40
N TRP A 77 9.57 -0.51 -10.73
CA TRP A 77 9.07 0.52 -9.82
C TRP A 77 8.38 -0.06 -8.60
N VAL A 78 8.64 0.53 -7.43
CA VAL A 78 7.97 0.20 -6.17
C VAL A 78 7.13 1.34 -5.65
N ALA A 79 5.97 0.98 -5.10
CA ALA A 79 5.22 1.84 -4.19
C ALA A 79 4.69 1.04 -3.00
N GLY A 80 4.56 1.71 -1.86
CA GLY A 80 3.89 1.18 -0.67
C GLY A 80 2.65 1.98 -0.34
N ILE A 81 1.60 1.34 0.20
CA ILE A 81 0.38 1.99 0.68
C ILE A 81 0.08 1.60 2.13
N MET A 82 -0.22 2.60 2.96
CA MET A 82 -0.74 2.42 4.31
C MET A 82 -2.23 2.04 4.24
N THR A 83 -2.65 0.97 4.91
CA THR A 83 -4.02 0.44 4.77
C THR A 83 -4.91 0.64 6.00
N GLN A 84 -4.34 1.07 7.14
CA GLN A 84 -5.06 1.14 8.42
C GLN A 84 -4.93 2.49 9.13
N ARG A 85 -4.28 3.48 8.52
CA ARG A 85 -4.07 4.78 9.14
C ARG A 85 -5.37 5.57 9.20
N GLN A 86 -5.75 5.98 10.40
CA GLN A 86 -6.72 7.06 10.60
C GLN A 86 -5.97 8.38 10.86
N PRO A 87 -6.53 9.53 10.44
CA PRO A 87 -5.98 10.84 10.76
C PRO A 87 -5.97 11.10 12.27
N THR A 88 -4.86 11.57 12.79
CA THR A 88 -4.64 11.85 14.23
C THR A 88 -4.09 13.25 14.41
N SER A 89 -4.28 13.81 15.61
CA SER A 89 -3.71 15.10 16.01
C SER A 89 -2.51 14.88 16.91
N LEU A 90 -1.31 15.19 16.40
CA LEU A 90 -0.07 15.16 17.17
C LEU A 90 0.15 16.51 17.87
N PRO A 91 0.77 16.54 19.07
CA PRO A 91 1.18 15.39 19.89
C PRO A 91 0.05 14.86 20.82
N GLY A 92 -1.16 15.43 20.75
CA GLY A 92 -2.23 15.20 21.73
C GLY A 92 -2.83 13.79 21.81
N ALA A 93 -2.50 12.89 20.88
CA ALA A 93 -3.04 11.52 20.79
C ALA A 93 -4.58 11.48 20.68
N GLU A 94 -5.15 12.37 19.86
CA GLU A 94 -6.60 12.51 19.69
C GLU A 94 -7.06 12.30 18.24
N PHE A 95 -8.30 11.83 18.07
CA PHE A 95 -9.01 11.80 16.80
C PHE A 95 -9.98 13.00 16.73
N ARG A 96 -9.50 14.15 16.25
CA ARG A 96 -10.32 15.37 16.12
C ARG A 96 -11.01 15.53 14.77
N GLN A 97 -10.57 14.78 13.78
CA GLN A 97 -11.02 14.93 12.40
C GLN A 97 -12.22 14.01 12.12
N ARG A 98 -13.04 14.36 11.12
CA ARG A 98 -14.14 13.50 10.66
C ARG A 98 -13.64 12.06 10.43
N PRO A 99 -14.35 11.02 10.91
CA PRO A 99 -13.97 9.63 10.71
C PRO A 99 -13.68 9.35 9.23
N SER A 100 -12.44 8.94 8.96
CA SER A 100 -11.90 8.71 7.63
C SER A 100 -10.69 7.78 7.71
N MET A 101 -10.33 7.17 6.58
CA MET A 101 -9.02 6.55 6.41
C MET A 101 -8.05 7.54 5.76
N SER A 102 -6.75 7.34 5.94
CA SER A 102 -5.69 8.07 5.23
C SER A 102 -4.77 7.07 4.55
N PHE A 103 -5.12 6.70 3.32
CA PHE A 103 -4.34 5.80 2.50
C PHE A 103 -3.18 6.58 1.88
N PHE A 104 -2.12 6.77 2.67
CA PHE A 104 -0.88 7.33 2.16
C PHE A 104 -0.17 6.31 1.30
N MET A 105 0.27 6.75 0.14
CA MET A 105 1.11 6.00 -0.78
C MET A 105 2.43 6.72 -0.97
N TYR A 106 3.53 5.97 -0.93
CA TYR A 106 4.87 6.48 -1.14
C TYR A 106 5.51 5.68 -2.28
N ASN A 107 5.94 6.40 -3.32
CA ASN A 107 6.72 5.85 -4.41
C ASN A 107 8.21 5.77 -4.01
N GLU A 108 8.98 4.93 -4.69
CA GLU A 108 10.43 4.79 -4.44
C GLU A 108 11.25 6.06 -4.73
N ASP A 109 10.71 7.02 -5.49
CA ASP A 109 11.34 8.30 -5.79
C ASP A 109 11.00 9.43 -4.80
N GLY A 110 10.24 9.11 -3.74
CA GLY A 110 9.79 10.07 -2.74
C GLY A 110 8.52 10.83 -3.09
N ILE A 111 7.88 10.61 -4.26
CA ILE A 111 6.54 11.14 -4.54
C ILE A 111 5.53 10.52 -3.58
N GLN A 112 4.71 11.37 -2.98
CA GLN A 112 3.69 10.98 -2.01
C GLN A 112 2.29 11.19 -2.57
N CYS A 113 1.38 10.36 -2.12
CA CYS A 113 -0.03 10.48 -2.44
C CYS A 113 -0.85 10.20 -1.18
N ILE A 114 -2.05 10.75 -1.10
CA ILE A 114 -3.01 10.44 -0.06
C ILE A 114 -4.40 10.32 -0.69
N ALA A 115 -5.09 9.22 -0.41
CA ALA A 115 -6.52 9.10 -0.62
C ALA A 115 -7.24 9.01 0.72
N ARG A 116 -8.37 9.71 0.85
CA ARG A 116 -9.03 9.90 2.14
C ARG A 116 -10.54 9.63 2.07
N PRO A 117 -10.98 8.36 2.05
CA PRO A 117 -12.40 8.06 2.12
C PRO A 117 -12.94 8.41 3.51
N TYR A 118 -14.02 9.20 3.56
CA TYR A 118 -14.77 9.44 4.79
C TYR A 118 -15.67 8.25 5.10
N LEU A 119 -15.74 7.85 6.37
CA LEU A 119 -16.48 6.65 6.81
C LEU A 119 -17.80 6.98 7.52
N ALA A 120 -18.02 8.25 7.85
CA ALA A 120 -19.24 8.71 8.51
C ALA A 120 -20.25 9.25 7.50
N GLU A 121 -21.54 9.04 7.78
CA GLU A 121 -22.70 9.50 7.00
C GLU A 121 -22.85 11.02 7.05
N GLU A 122 -22.02 11.75 6.32
CA GLU A 122 -22.39 13.08 5.83
C GLU A 122 -22.40 13.01 4.31
N SER A 123 -23.49 13.48 3.71
CA SER A 123 -23.62 13.54 2.26
C SER A 123 -22.45 14.33 1.66
N PRO A 124 -21.71 13.77 0.70
CA PRO A 124 -20.72 14.55 -0.02
C PRO A 124 -21.39 15.72 -0.75
N LYS A 125 -20.64 16.79 -1.00
CA LYS A 125 -21.17 17.94 -1.75
C LYS A 125 -21.47 17.55 -3.20
N ASP A 126 -20.63 16.67 -3.75
CA ASP A 126 -20.74 16.13 -5.11
C ASP A 126 -20.81 14.60 -5.07
N LEU A 127 -21.80 14.02 -5.73
CA LEU A 127 -21.96 12.56 -5.83
C LEU A 127 -21.09 11.94 -6.94
N ASN A 128 -20.70 12.73 -7.93
CA ASN A 128 -19.85 12.29 -9.04
C ASN A 128 -18.48 12.98 -8.94
N PRO A 129 -17.37 12.23 -9.08
CA PRO A 129 -16.04 12.82 -9.17
C PRO A 129 -15.90 13.71 -10.41
N PRO A 130 -15.18 14.85 -10.34
CA PRO A 130 -14.95 15.74 -11.48
C PRO A 130 -13.97 15.13 -12.48
N ASP A 131 -14.08 15.50 -13.77
CA ASP A 131 -13.23 15.00 -14.85
C ASP A 131 -11.79 15.57 -14.85
N SER A 132 -11.47 16.55 -13.99
CA SER A 132 -10.17 17.23 -13.99
C SER A 132 -9.72 17.66 -12.59
N PRO A 133 -8.41 17.72 -12.33
CA PRO A 133 -7.88 18.05 -11.02
C PRO A 133 -7.99 19.55 -10.71
N LYS A 134 -8.02 19.90 -9.42
CA LYS A 134 -7.88 21.29 -8.96
C LYS A 134 -6.40 21.63 -8.76
N GLN A 135 -6.05 22.89 -9.05
CA GLN A 135 -4.73 23.45 -8.76
C GLN A 135 -4.83 24.31 -7.49
N ILE A 136 -4.07 23.96 -6.45
CA ILE A 136 -4.04 24.69 -5.17
C ILE A 136 -2.76 25.52 -5.04
N ARG A 137 -2.87 26.65 -4.33
CA ARG A 137 -1.74 27.48 -3.89
C ARG A 137 -1.23 26.98 -2.53
N PRO A 138 0.09 26.84 -2.31
CA PRO A 138 0.62 26.20 -1.12
C PRO A 138 0.40 27.06 0.13
N GLU A 139 -0.21 26.48 1.16
CA GLU A 139 -0.22 27.02 2.54
C GLU A 139 1.05 26.60 3.31
N MET A 140 1.71 25.52 2.88
CA MET A 140 2.91 24.97 3.52
C MET A 140 4.13 25.10 2.59
N LYS A 141 5.18 25.77 3.07
CA LYS A 141 6.38 26.10 2.27
C LYS A 141 7.10 24.87 1.68
N LYS A 142 7.09 23.74 2.40
CA LYS A 142 7.76 22.48 2.02
C LYS A 142 6.87 21.51 1.24
N MET A 143 5.63 21.89 0.91
CA MET A 143 4.68 21.04 0.19
C MET A 143 4.50 21.51 -1.25
N HIS A 144 4.86 20.65 -2.20
CA HIS A 144 4.71 20.87 -3.63
C HIS A 144 3.54 20.03 -4.15
N HIS A 145 2.42 20.67 -4.42
CA HIS A 145 1.25 19.99 -4.99
C HIS A 145 1.51 19.58 -6.44
N ILE A 146 1.14 18.34 -6.79
CA ILE A 146 1.17 17.85 -8.17
C ILE A 146 -0.24 17.99 -8.75
N ASP A 147 -1.23 17.35 -8.13
CA ASP A 147 -2.64 17.43 -8.50
C ASP A 147 -3.56 17.02 -7.33
N GLU A 148 -4.81 17.49 -7.35
CA GLU A 148 -5.88 17.18 -6.40
C GLU A 148 -7.11 16.69 -7.16
N TRP A 149 -7.68 15.57 -6.73
CA TRP A 149 -8.87 14.95 -7.30
C TRP A 149 -9.97 14.82 -6.26
N ASP A 150 -11.22 14.87 -6.72
CA ASP A 150 -12.39 14.45 -5.95
C ASP A 150 -12.66 15.19 -4.64
N SER A 151 -12.08 16.39 -4.47
CA SER A 151 -12.20 17.28 -3.29
C SER A 151 -13.62 17.48 -2.73
N GLY A 152 -14.65 17.44 -3.58
CA GLY A 152 -16.07 17.63 -3.19
C GLY A 152 -16.81 16.33 -2.87
N THR A 153 -16.16 15.18 -3.06
CA THR A 153 -16.76 13.85 -2.90
C THR A 153 -16.47 13.25 -1.52
N ASN A 154 -16.92 12.00 -1.31
CA ASN A 154 -16.59 11.24 -0.11
C ASN A 154 -15.12 10.73 -0.09
N ALA A 155 -14.40 10.85 -1.21
CA ALA A 155 -13.10 10.22 -1.40
C ALA A 155 -12.05 11.16 -2.04
N PRO A 156 -11.78 12.34 -1.44
CA PRO A 156 -10.75 13.24 -1.94
C PRO A 156 -9.38 12.56 -1.97
N SER A 157 -8.57 12.91 -2.97
CA SER A 157 -7.21 12.41 -3.08
C SER A 157 -6.24 13.44 -3.65
N ASN A 158 -5.00 13.43 -3.17
CA ASN A 158 -3.97 14.40 -3.51
C ASN A 158 -2.65 13.68 -3.82
N ASN A 159 -1.94 14.17 -4.83
CA ASN A 159 -0.57 13.76 -5.14
C ASN A 159 0.33 14.98 -4.95
N PHE A 160 1.45 14.80 -4.26
CA PHE A 160 2.31 15.90 -3.83
C PHE A 160 3.71 15.40 -3.50
N ILE A 161 4.60 16.35 -3.24
CA ILE A 161 5.91 16.09 -2.66
C ILE A 161 6.04 16.98 -1.43
N TYR A 162 6.22 16.38 -0.27
CA TYR A 162 6.71 17.08 0.92
C TYR A 162 8.22 16.91 1.02
N ASP A 163 8.95 18.02 1.16
CA ASP A 163 10.41 18.05 1.31
C ASP A 163 10.81 17.66 2.74
N PHE A 164 10.72 16.36 3.04
CA PHE A 164 11.28 15.79 4.27
C PHE A 164 12.81 15.92 4.27
N ASN A 165 13.42 15.90 5.45
CA ASN A 165 14.88 15.94 5.57
C ASN A 165 15.54 14.70 4.95
N PHE A 166 14.86 13.55 5.04
CA PHE A 166 15.21 12.32 4.34
C PHE A 166 13.99 11.40 4.22
N PHE A 167 14.10 10.42 3.32
CA PHE A 167 13.25 9.23 3.27
C PHE A 167 14.14 8.02 3.47
N ARG A 168 13.78 7.12 4.39
CA ARG A 168 14.46 5.82 4.54
C ARG A 168 13.48 4.68 4.36
N TYR A 169 13.70 3.90 3.32
CA TYR A 169 12.90 2.71 2.99
C TYR A 169 13.54 1.51 3.68
N PHE A 170 12.93 1.07 4.77
CA PHE A 170 13.32 -0.11 5.51
C PHE A 170 12.54 -1.32 5.02
N VAL A 171 13.26 -2.39 4.72
CA VAL A 171 12.69 -3.67 4.29
C VAL A 171 13.01 -4.76 5.29
N ARG A 172 12.10 -5.72 5.43
CA ARG A 172 12.36 -7.00 6.07
C ARG A 172 12.08 -8.12 5.08
N ASP A 173 13.15 -8.60 4.46
CA ASP A 173 13.14 -9.56 3.33
C ASP A 173 13.47 -10.99 3.78
N ASP A 174 12.76 -11.49 4.80
CA ASP A 174 12.89 -12.85 5.33
C ASP A 174 11.67 -13.75 5.06
N TRP A 175 10.81 -13.33 4.13
CA TRP A 175 9.70 -14.14 3.63
C TRP A 175 10.21 -15.22 2.68
N LYS A 176 9.67 -16.44 2.80
CA LYS A 176 10.04 -17.57 1.93
C LYS A 176 8.86 -17.94 1.03
N GLU A 177 9.05 -17.85 -0.29
CA GLU A 177 8.10 -18.44 -1.25
C GLU A 177 8.07 -19.96 -1.09
N ILE A 178 6.87 -20.53 -0.91
CA ILE A 178 6.67 -21.98 -0.70
C ILE A 178 5.71 -22.62 -1.69
N LEU A 179 4.96 -21.81 -2.42
CA LEU A 179 4.06 -22.22 -3.49
C LEU A 179 3.87 -21.06 -4.47
N SER A 180 3.94 -21.34 -5.76
CA SER A 180 3.44 -20.43 -6.80
C SER A 180 2.59 -21.18 -7.80
N HIS A 181 1.56 -20.53 -8.32
CA HIS A 181 0.72 -21.05 -9.38
C HIS A 181 0.31 -19.96 -10.37
N ASP A 182 -0.05 -20.37 -11.58
CA ASP A 182 -0.64 -19.48 -12.59
C ASP A 182 -2.10 -19.14 -12.28
N GLU A 183 -2.75 -18.34 -13.13
CA GLU A 183 -4.15 -17.95 -13.00
C GLU A 183 -5.15 -19.09 -13.15
N ASN A 184 -4.73 -20.24 -13.70
CA ASN A 184 -5.55 -21.44 -13.80
C ASN A 184 -5.35 -22.38 -12.61
N GLY A 185 -4.48 -22.02 -11.66
CA GLY A 185 -4.14 -22.84 -10.50
C GLY A 185 -3.11 -23.93 -10.80
N ASN A 186 -2.44 -23.90 -11.96
CA ASN A 186 -1.35 -24.83 -12.23
C ASN A 186 -0.12 -24.44 -11.42
N ILE A 187 0.39 -25.37 -10.63
CA ILE A 187 1.57 -25.15 -9.78
C ILE A 187 2.80 -24.92 -10.67
N LEU A 188 3.49 -23.82 -10.43
CA LEU A 188 4.75 -23.45 -11.07
C LEU A 188 5.96 -23.79 -10.19
N SER A 189 5.83 -23.63 -8.87
CA SER A 189 6.86 -23.98 -7.88
C SER A 189 6.22 -24.39 -6.55
N GLY A 190 6.93 -25.18 -5.74
CA GLY A 190 6.50 -25.52 -4.39
C GLY A 190 5.34 -26.52 -4.32
N SER A 191 4.59 -26.52 -3.22
CA SER A 191 3.43 -27.43 -3.06
C SER A 191 2.39 -26.89 -2.08
N SER A 192 1.15 -27.32 -2.26
CA SER A 192 0.06 -27.07 -1.31
C SER A 192 0.34 -27.67 0.07
N ASP A 193 1.00 -28.83 0.11
CA ASP A 193 1.36 -29.49 1.36
C ASP A 193 2.35 -28.67 2.19
N ASN A 194 3.35 -28.07 1.57
CA ASN A 194 4.28 -27.18 2.27
C ASN A 194 3.56 -25.98 2.89
N LEU A 195 2.51 -25.47 2.24
CA LEU A 195 1.68 -24.39 2.75
C LEU A 195 0.81 -24.87 3.92
N GLY A 196 0.24 -26.08 3.83
CA GLY A 196 -0.44 -26.74 4.94
C GLY A 196 0.45 -26.95 6.16
N ASP A 197 1.67 -27.44 5.96
CA ASP A 197 2.65 -27.68 7.03
C ASP A 197 3.12 -26.38 7.68
N ALA A 198 3.33 -25.32 6.89
CA ALA A 198 3.75 -24.02 7.40
C ALA A 198 2.68 -23.40 8.31
N ILE A 199 1.40 -23.43 7.91
CA ILE A 199 0.34 -22.89 8.76
C ILE A 199 0.10 -23.76 10.00
N ALA A 200 0.28 -25.08 9.91
CA ALA A 200 0.16 -25.98 11.05
C ALA A 200 1.23 -25.69 12.12
N GLN A 201 2.35 -25.12 11.71
CA GLN A 201 3.43 -24.64 12.59
C GLN A 201 3.21 -23.19 13.08
N GLY A 202 2.11 -22.53 12.70
CA GLY A 202 1.79 -21.17 13.13
C GLY A 202 2.56 -20.07 12.39
N MET A 203 3.13 -20.36 11.22
CA MET A 203 3.83 -19.37 10.41
C MET A 203 2.87 -18.29 9.89
N GLU A 204 3.37 -17.06 9.77
CA GLU A 204 2.67 -15.98 9.08
C GLU A 204 2.57 -16.31 7.59
N VAL A 205 1.53 -15.83 6.91
CA VAL A 205 1.33 -16.05 5.47
C VAL A 205 1.20 -14.71 4.76
N LYS A 206 1.81 -14.57 3.58
CA LYS A 206 1.67 -13.44 2.66
C LYS A 206 1.44 -13.96 1.25
N ALA A 207 0.73 -13.18 0.43
CA ALA A 207 0.53 -13.49 -0.97
C ALA A 207 0.98 -12.34 -1.87
N GLY A 208 1.58 -12.66 -3.01
CA GLY A 208 1.80 -11.77 -4.15
C GLY A 208 0.83 -12.15 -5.27
N LEU A 209 0.04 -11.19 -5.76
CA LEU A 209 -0.96 -11.41 -6.80
C LEU A 209 -0.58 -10.64 -8.05
N ARG A 210 -0.46 -11.33 -9.18
CA ARG A 210 -0.20 -10.67 -10.46
C ARG A 210 -1.46 -10.04 -11.02
N ASN A 211 -1.31 -8.81 -11.50
CA ASN A 211 -2.30 -8.09 -12.31
C ASN A 211 -3.67 -7.89 -11.61
N LEU A 212 -3.67 -7.81 -10.28
CA LEU A 212 -4.87 -7.66 -9.45
C LEU A 212 -5.70 -6.41 -9.78
N CYS A 213 -5.03 -5.33 -10.20
CA CYS A 213 -5.61 -4.00 -10.40
C CYS A 213 -5.82 -3.64 -11.88
N ASN A 214 -5.73 -4.62 -12.80
CA ASN A 214 -5.97 -4.37 -14.23
C ASN A 214 -7.39 -3.87 -14.52
N ASP A 215 -8.37 -4.21 -13.67
CA ASP A 215 -9.76 -3.77 -13.78
C ASP A 215 -9.96 -2.28 -13.44
N LEU A 216 -8.98 -1.63 -12.80
CA LEU A 216 -8.99 -0.20 -12.48
C LEU A 216 -8.42 0.69 -13.60
N SER A 217 -7.82 0.10 -14.63
CA SER A 217 -7.23 0.87 -15.72
C SER A 217 -8.30 1.25 -16.74
N ILE A 218 -8.46 2.57 -16.97
CA ILE A 218 -9.42 3.12 -17.95
C ILE A 218 -9.09 2.63 -19.37
N ASN A 219 -7.80 2.53 -19.71
CA ASN A 219 -7.33 2.04 -21.00
C ASN A 219 -6.62 0.68 -20.86
N LYS A 220 -7.30 -0.41 -21.25
CA LYS A 220 -6.76 -1.78 -21.13
C LYS A 220 -5.53 -2.04 -22.00
N SER A 221 -5.24 -1.21 -23.02
CA SER A 221 -4.03 -1.37 -23.85
C SER A 221 -2.76 -0.84 -23.19
N GLU A 222 -2.85 -0.18 -22.04
CA GLU A 222 -1.74 0.49 -21.34
C GLU A 222 -1.53 -0.05 -19.91
N THR A 223 -2.17 -1.17 -19.54
CA THR A 223 -1.99 -1.77 -18.22
C THR A 223 -0.56 -2.29 -18.05
N LEU A 224 0.19 -1.67 -17.15
CA LEU A 224 1.49 -2.16 -16.74
C LEU A 224 1.33 -3.47 -15.95
N GLU A 225 2.18 -4.44 -16.26
CA GLU A 225 2.33 -5.65 -15.44
C GLU A 225 2.66 -5.25 -14.01
N HIS A 226 2.02 -5.88 -13.04
CA HIS A 226 2.30 -5.58 -11.64
C HIS A 226 2.04 -6.78 -10.74
N GLU A 227 2.68 -6.78 -9.58
CA GLU A 227 2.38 -7.68 -8.49
C GLU A 227 2.07 -6.89 -7.23
N THR A 228 0.92 -7.19 -6.63
CA THR A 228 0.47 -6.60 -5.36
C THR A 228 0.68 -7.61 -4.24
N PHE A 229 1.42 -7.21 -3.21
CA PHE A 229 1.67 -8.05 -2.04
C PHE A 229 0.82 -7.60 -0.85
N ILE A 230 0.25 -8.58 -0.14
CA ILE A 230 -0.55 -8.34 1.06
C ILE A 230 -0.45 -9.52 2.02
N GLN A 231 -0.34 -9.23 3.32
CA GLN A 231 -0.33 -10.25 4.37
C GLN A 231 -1.72 -10.86 4.53
N MET A 232 -1.75 -12.17 4.80
CA MET A 232 -2.96 -12.91 5.12
C MET A 232 -3.29 -12.79 6.62
N ASN A 233 -4.58 -12.83 6.91
CA ASN A 233 -5.13 -12.88 8.25
C ASN A 233 -5.55 -14.34 8.55
N SER A 234 -6.84 -14.65 8.46
CA SER A 234 -7.34 -16.00 8.70
C SER A 234 -6.96 -16.95 7.57
N CYS A 235 -6.41 -18.11 7.93
CA CYS A 235 -5.95 -19.13 7.00
C CYS A 235 -6.64 -20.48 7.30
N TYR A 236 -7.03 -21.20 6.26
CA TYR A 236 -7.75 -22.47 6.33
C TYR A 236 -7.11 -23.47 5.37
N TYR A 237 -6.85 -24.69 5.83
CA TYR A 237 -6.34 -25.77 4.99
C TYR A 237 -7.22 -27.01 5.06
N TYR A 238 -7.82 -27.35 3.92
CA TYR A 238 -8.64 -28.55 3.76
C TYR A 238 -7.72 -29.74 3.48
N THR A 239 -7.30 -30.44 4.54
CA THR A 239 -6.26 -31.48 4.51
C THR A 239 -6.51 -32.64 3.55
N LYS A 240 -7.78 -32.98 3.27
CA LYS A 240 -8.11 -34.05 2.30
C LYS A 240 -8.07 -33.58 0.84
N GLN A 241 -8.38 -32.31 0.61
CA GLN A 241 -8.50 -31.73 -0.73
C GLN A 241 -7.23 -30.98 -1.13
N HIS A 242 -6.32 -30.74 -0.17
CA HIS A 242 -5.12 -29.93 -0.34
C HIS A 242 -5.46 -28.52 -0.86
N ILE A 243 -6.59 -27.97 -0.39
CA ILE A 243 -7.04 -26.60 -0.73
C ILE A 243 -6.73 -25.69 0.45
N PHE A 244 -5.95 -24.66 0.17
CA PHE A 244 -5.67 -23.57 1.10
C PHE A 244 -6.53 -22.37 0.75
N ILE A 245 -7.09 -21.72 1.77
CA ILE A 245 -7.91 -20.51 1.66
C ILE A 245 -7.42 -19.50 2.69
N ALA A 246 -7.24 -18.25 2.30
CA ALA A 246 -6.86 -17.19 3.24
C ALA A 246 -7.60 -15.88 2.98
N GLY A 247 -8.02 -15.21 4.06
CA GLY A 247 -8.51 -13.83 4.00
C GLY A 247 -7.35 -12.85 4.10
N SER A 248 -7.30 -11.81 3.27
CA SER A 248 -6.25 -10.80 3.36
C SER A 248 -6.49 -9.83 4.54
N HIS A 249 -5.42 -9.18 5.00
CA HIS A 249 -5.57 -7.87 5.63
C HIS A 249 -6.25 -6.88 4.67
N PRO A 250 -6.81 -5.75 5.15
CA PRO A 250 -7.36 -4.73 4.26
C PRO A 250 -6.31 -4.28 3.24
N LEU A 251 -6.70 -4.21 1.97
CA LEU A 251 -5.85 -3.72 0.89
C LEU A 251 -6.46 -2.49 0.22
N VAL A 252 -5.58 -1.66 -0.33
CA VAL A 252 -5.93 -0.55 -1.21
C VAL A 252 -5.46 -0.89 -2.62
N ARG A 253 -6.37 -0.88 -3.57
CA ARG A 253 -6.08 -1.13 -4.98
C ARG A 253 -5.96 0.20 -5.71
N VAL A 254 -4.94 0.35 -6.54
CA VAL A 254 -4.73 1.54 -7.37
C VAL A 254 -4.29 1.07 -8.75
N ALA A 255 -4.81 1.69 -9.81
CA ALA A 255 -4.40 1.42 -11.18
C ALA A 255 -2.87 1.59 -11.30
N PRO A 256 -2.14 0.58 -11.81
CA PRO A 256 -0.68 0.63 -11.94
C PRO A 256 -0.23 1.78 -12.83
N ASN A 257 0.78 2.52 -12.39
CA ASN A 257 1.44 3.57 -13.15
C ASN A 257 2.84 3.85 -12.58
N ILE A 258 3.69 4.53 -13.34
CA ILE A 258 5.03 4.96 -12.90
C ILE A 258 5.14 6.49 -13.09
N PRO A 259 5.17 7.28 -12.01
CA PRO A 259 4.89 6.90 -10.62
C PRO A 259 3.43 6.51 -10.40
N MET A 260 3.15 5.77 -9.33
CA MET A 260 1.77 5.54 -8.88
C MET A 260 1.17 6.83 -8.34
N LYS A 261 -0.10 7.08 -8.66
CA LYS A 261 -0.87 8.26 -8.23
C LYS A 261 -2.34 7.91 -8.01
N TYR A 262 -3.00 8.61 -7.09
CA TYR A 262 -4.45 8.60 -7.00
C TYR A 262 -5.09 9.53 -8.04
N ARG A 263 -6.18 9.10 -8.66
CA ARG A 263 -7.00 9.87 -9.61
C ARG A 263 -8.45 9.44 -9.46
N SER A 264 -9.37 10.19 -10.07
CA SER A 264 -10.77 9.79 -10.11
C SER A 264 -10.94 8.38 -10.68
N ASN A 265 -11.68 7.54 -9.97
CA ASN A 265 -12.05 6.16 -10.35
C ASN A 265 -10.88 5.19 -10.57
N ASN A 266 -9.64 5.54 -10.21
CA ASN A 266 -8.48 4.66 -10.43
C ASN A 266 -8.11 3.83 -9.19
N TRP A 267 -8.90 3.89 -8.12
CA TRP A 267 -8.59 3.23 -6.87
C TRP A 267 -9.84 2.83 -6.11
N ASP A 268 -9.70 1.80 -5.29
CA ASP A 268 -10.68 1.35 -4.31
C ASP A 268 -9.98 0.62 -3.16
N PHE A 269 -10.75 0.07 -2.21
CA PHE A 269 -10.19 -0.68 -1.09
C PHE A 269 -11.12 -1.80 -0.66
N GLY A 270 -10.60 -2.77 0.09
CA GLY A 270 -11.45 -3.87 0.57
C GLY A 270 -10.67 -5.04 1.13
N TRP A 271 -11.14 -6.25 0.82
CA TRP A 271 -10.58 -7.51 1.28
C TRP A 271 -10.62 -8.55 0.17
N LEU A 272 -9.65 -9.46 0.22
CA LEU A 272 -9.58 -10.63 -0.65
C LEU A 272 -9.78 -11.91 0.15
N GLN A 273 -10.39 -12.90 -0.48
CA GLN A 273 -10.33 -14.30 -0.06
C GLN A 273 -9.64 -15.09 -1.17
N LEU A 274 -8.44 -15.55 -0.88
CA LEU A 274 -7.53 -16.19 -1.83
C LEU A 274 -7.57 -17.70 -1.67
N ARG A 275 -7.47 -18.42 -2.79
CA ARG A 275 -7.28 -19.86 -2.80
C ARG A 275 -6.02 -20.22 -3.57
N ASN A 276 -5.37 -21.29 -3.16
CA ASN A 276 -4.17 -21.83 -3.83
C ASN A 276 -4.45 -22.50 -5.19
N ASP A 277 -5.68 -22.44 -5.70
CA ASP A 277 -6.09 -22.88 -7.03
C ASP A 277 -6.39 -21.69 -7.98
N GLY A 278 -5.82 -20.51 -7.71
CA GLY A 278 -5.99 -19.32 -8.55
C GLY A 278 -7.21 -18.47 -8.21
N LYS A 279 -8.23 -19.02 -7.54
CA LYS A 279 -9.49 -18.32 -7.30
C LYS A 279 -9.35 -17.22 -6.24
N VAL A 280 -9.90 -16.05 -6.57
CA VAL A 280 -9.89 -14.86 -5.71
C VAL A 280 -11.31 -14.32 -5.58
N GLY A 281 -11.87 -14.43 -4.38
CA GLY A 281 -13.05 -13.68 -3.97
C GLY A 281 -12.65 -12.26 -3.56
N ARG A 282 -13.38 -11.26 -4.05
CA ARG A 282 -13.10 -9.85 -3.80
C ARG A 282 -14.32 -9.23 -3.15
N ARG A 283 -14.14 -8.59 -2.00
CA ARG A 283 -15.11 -7.68 -1.39
C ARG A 283 -14.53 -6.29 -1.44
N ILE A 284 -15.05 -5.48 -2.34
CA ILE A 284 -14.53 -4.15 -2.67
C ILE A 284 -15.52 -3.09 -2.19
N VAL A 285 -14.99 -2.01 -1.63
CA VAL A 285 -15.73 -0.83 -1.21
C VAL A 285 -15.48 0.27 -2.23
N ASP A 286 -16.54 0.76 -2.84
CA ASP A 286 -16.50 1.99 -3.62
C ASP A 286 -16.21 3.16 -2.66
N PRO A 287 -15.07 3.86 -2.80
CA PRO A 287 -14.69 4.91 -1.86
C PRO A 287 -15.64 6.11 -1.88
N TYR A 288 -16.33 6.36 -3.00
CA TYR A 288 -17.25 7.48 -3.15
C TYR A 288 -18.60 7.24 -2.45
N THR A 289 -19.07 5.98 -2.44
CA THR A 289 -20.41 5.64 -1.95
C THR A 289 -20.41 4.75 -0.71
N LEU A 290 -19.25 4.20 -0.32
CA LEU A 290 -19.06 3.17 0.71
C LEU A 290 -19.86 1.88 0.46
N LYS A 291 -20.39 1.69 -0.76
CA LYS A 291 -21.11 0.48 -1.13
C LYS A 291 -20.14 -0.66 -1.35
N PHE A 292 -20.54 -1.83 -0.86
CA PHE A 292 -19.79 -3.07 -1.04
C PHE A 292 -20.22 -3.77 -2.32
N THR A 293 -19.25 -4.28 -3.06
CA THR A 293 -19.44 -5.17 -4.21
C THR A 293 -18.61 -6.42 -4.03
N ASP A 294 -19.26 -7.57 -4.17
CA ASP A 294 -18.60 -8.88 -4.14
C ASP A 294 -18.42 -9.41 -5.58
N SER A 295 -17.24 -9.93 -5.90
CA SER A 295 -16.97 -10.54 -7.21
C SER A 295 -15.95 -11.67 -7.12
N LEU A 296 -15.86 -12.47 -8.18
CA LEU A 296 -14.86 -13.53 -8.33
C LEU A 296 -13.90 -13.18 -9.47
N SER A 297 -12.66 -13.63 -9.33
CA SER A 297 -11.59 -13.47 -10.31
C SER A 297 -10.60 -14.63 -10.16
N SER A 298 -9.67 -14.74 -11.10
CA SER A 298 -8.55 -15.68 -11.01
C SER A 298 -7.24 -14.98 -11.31
N HIS A 299 -6.19 -15.30 -10.54
CA HIS A 299 -4.89 -14.66 -10.64
C HIS A 299 -3.75 -15.67 -10.45
N ALA A 300 -2.60 -15.40 -11.06
CA ALA A 300 -1.36 -16.05 -10.66
C ALA A 300 -0.97 -15.53 -9.27
N ILE A 301 -0.66 -16.44 -8.35
CA ILE A 301 -0.38 -16.11 -6.94
C ILE A 301 0.89 -16.82 -6.50
N ARG A 302 1.72 -16.07 -5.77
CA ARG A 302 2.87 -16.58 -5.02
C ARG A 302 2.56 -16.51 -3.53
N TRP A 303 2.82 -17.59 -2.81
CA TRP A 303 2.53 -17.75 -1.39
C TRP A 303 3.84 -17.79 -0.62
N PHE A 304 3.91 -16.94 0.40
CA PHE A 304 5.08 -16.75 1.23
C PHE A 304 4.75 -17.06 2.69
N VAL A 305 5.73 -17.59 3.40
CA VAL A 305 5.61 -17.84 4.85
C VAL A 305 6.82 -17.31 5.61
N ARG A 306 6.61 -17.02 6.90
CA ARG A 306 7.65 -16.59 7.83
C ARG A 306 7.34 -17.02 9.26
#